data_AF-A0A957Y161-F1
#
_entry.id   AF-A0A957Y161-F1
#
_cell.length_a   1.000
_cell.length_b   1.000
_cell.length_c   1.000
_cell.angle_alpha   90.00
_cell.angle_beta   90.00
_cell.angle_gamma   90.00
#
_symmetry.space_group_name_H-M   'P 1'
#
loop_
_entity.id
_entity.type
_entity.pdbx_description
1 polymer ?
#
loop_
_entity_poly.entity_id
_entity_poly.type
_entity_poly.pdbx_seq_one_letter_code
_entity_poly.pdbx_strand_id
1 'polypeptide(L)'
;MKRLRLAAALLLTAILILLAVAPVFAQDTGGDKVVFGGSYRVRSGEVLSGDLAIFGGSATIEEGGVVRGDIVSMGGSLDVEGTVNGDIAVFGGSVDLASTALVTGDLVRFGGSLDVAPGAEVRGSTREGGTFDLPGMWQGRFVPPIFSPSAPSQLPFEQSPGRWLVAAFLAVLRAVAMTAGLGALALVISLIWPGGIERIGRAGEKTPFMALAVGALTWLVGLALVAIAAITICLLPLAILLALVLVAAAILSWIVTGWWVGRKLLALLNLDRPTTVLEATIGTVLVVGVYFLVGILPCVDFIYGALVASFGVGAIALTRFGTRPYPPPPLAATPVDAAPALPAGQSTAVVPGDDPD
;
A
#
# COMPACT_ATOMS: atom_id res chain seq x y z
N MET A 1 31.45 -0.74 21.55
CA MET A 1 31.02 0.53 20.90
C MET A 1 30.16 0.35 19.65
N LYS A 2 30.52 -0.49 18.66
CA LYS A 2 29.73 -0.68 17.43
C LYS A 2 28.30 -1.20 17.68
N ARG A 3 28.13 -2.19 18.56
CA ARG A 3 26.80 -2.76 18.92
C ARG A 3 25.90 -1.75 19.64
N LEU A 4 26.47 -0.88 20.47
CA LEU A 4 25.73 0.18 21.18
C LEU A 4 25.24 1.26 20.22
N ARG A 5 26.05 1.66 19.23
CA ARG A 5 25.65 2.62 18.18
C ARG A 5 24.56 2.06 17.26
N LEU A 6 24.63 0.77 16.92
CA LEU A 6 23.59 0.08 16.16
C LEU A 6 22.26 -0.02 16.94
N ALA A 7 22.31 -0.38 18.23
CA ALA A 7 21.13 -0.41 19.08
C ALA A 7 20.48 0.98 19.23
N ALA A 8 21.29 2.02 19.42
CA ALA A 8 20.81 3.39 19.49
C ALA A 8 20.16 3.86 18.16
N ALA A 9 20.74 3.50 17.01
CA ALA A 9 20.19 3.84 15.70
C ALA A 9 18.85 3.11 15.42
N LEU A 10 18.75 1.83 15.79
CA LEU A 10 17.50 1.07 15.69
C LEU A 10 16.40 1.67 16.57
N LEU A 11 16.74 2.03 17.81
CA LEU A 11 15.80 2.62 18.76
C LEU A 11 15.34 4.01 18.30
N LEU A 12 16.25 4.85 17.80
CA LEU A 12 15.92 6.14 17.19
C LEU A 12 14.99 5.98 15.98
N THR A 13 15.28 5.02 15.11
CA THR A 13 14.45 4.73 13.92
C THR A 13 13.06 4.28 14.31
N ALA A 14 12.96 3.38 15.29
CA ALA A 14 11.68 2.90 15.81
C ALA A 14 10.85 4.04 16.42
N ILE A 15 11.50 4.95 17.17
CA ILE A 15 10.86 6.14 17.73
C ILE A 15 10.36 7.06 16.61
N LEU A 16 11.18 7.36 15.59
CA LEU A 16 10.77 8.21 14.46
C LEU A 16 9.57 7.63 13.70
N ILE A 17 9.55 6.32 13.49
CA ILE A 17 8.41 5.63 12.87
C ILE A 17 7.19 5.71 13.77
N LEU A 18 7.33 5.46 15.07
CA LEU A 18 6.22 5.47 16.02
C LEU A 18 5.59 6.86 16.15
N LEU A 19 6.39 7.93 16.15
CA LEU A 19 5.87 9.31 16.10
C LEU A 19 5.17 9.64 14.77
N ALA A 20 5.49 8.92 13.70
CA ALA A 20 4.92 9.12 12.38
C ALA A 20 3.68 8.25 12.10
N VAL A 21 3.34 7.29 12.95
CA VAL A 21 2.06 6.57 12.88
C VAL A 21 1.02 7.44 13.58
N ALA A 22 -0.03 7.85 12.88
CA ALA A 22 -1.15 8.52 13.52
C ALA A 22 -1.70 7.55 14.57
N PRO A 23 -2.07 8.04 15.77
CA PRO A 23 -3.06 7.31 16.54
C PRO A 23 -4.24 7.02 15.60
N VAL A 24 -4.48 5.73 15.34
CA VAL A 24 -5.77 5.27 14.86
C VAL A 24 -6.68 5.50 16.05
N PHE A 25 -7.27 6.69 16.10
CA PHE A 25 -8.35 6.96 17.02
C PHE A 25 -9.48 6.01 16.62
N ALA A 26 -9.67 4.95 17.40
CA ALA A 26 -10.97 4.30 17.46
C ALA A 26 -11.93 5.40 17.90
N GLN A 27 -12.65 5.98 16.94
CA GLN A 27 -13.61 7.03 17.22
C GLN A 27 -14.71 6.42 18.08
N ASP A 28 -15.00 7.05 19.22
CA ASP A 28 -16.24 6.84 19.94
C ASP A 28 -17.36 7.16 18.95
N THR A 29 -18.09 6.13 18.53
CA THR A 29 -19.05 6.27 17.44
C THR A 29 -20.31 6.99 17.88
N GLY A 30 -20.43 7.55 19.09
CA GLY A 30 -21.56 8.43 19.43
C GLY A 30 -22.96 7.84 19.24
N GLY A 31 -23.07 6.51 19.10
CA GLY A 31 -24.31 5.80 18.74
C GLY A 31 -24.34 5.21 17.33
N ASP A 32 -23.34 5.44 16.48
CA ASP A 32 -23.26 4.93 15.12
C ASP A 32 -22.84 3.46 15.10
N LYS A 33 -23.43 2.71 14.16
CA LYS A 33 -23.30 1.25 14.06
C LYS A 33 -22.84 0.83 12.68
N VAL A 34 -21.85 -0.07 12.66
CA VAL A 34 -21.36 -0.71 11.43
C VAL A 34 -21.57 -2.21 11.49
N VAL A 35 -22.05 -2.78 10.38
CA VAL A 35 -22.38 -4.20 10.25
C VAL A 35 -21.67 -4.73 9.01
N PHE A 36 -20.80 -5.72 9.18
CA PHE A 36 -20.10 -6.39 8.07
C PHE A 36 -20.58 -7.84 7.95
N GLY A 37 -21.24 -8.17 6.83
CA GLY A 37 -21.67 -9.53 6.50
C GLY A 37 -22.66 -10.19 7.46
N GLY A 38 -23.25 -9.42 8.38
CA GLY A 38 -24.16 -9.90 9.42
C GLY A 38 -25.56 -9.28 9.33
N SER A 39 -26.45 -9.69 10.24
CA SER A 39 -27.77 -9.11 10.39
C SER A 39 -27.82 -8.14 11.57
N TYR A 40 -28.39 -6.95 11.38
CA TYR A 40 -28.67 -6.01 12.47
C TYR A 40 -30.16 -5.72 12.57
N ARG A 41 -30.65 -5.56 13.79
CA ARG A 41 -32.07 -5.33 14.03
C ARG A 41 -32.25 -4.23 15.06
N VAL A 42 -32.96 -3.18 14.68
CA VAL A 42 -33.46 -2.15 15.60
C VAL A 42 -34.86 -2.57 16.00
N ARG A 43 -35.04 -2.93 17.27
CA ARG A 43 -36.32 -3.44 17.77
C ARG A 43 -37.35 -2.33 17.97
N SER A 44 -38.62 -2.71 18.08
CA SER A 44 -39.68 -1.80 18.53
C SER A 44 -39.29 -1.08 19.83
N GLY A 45 -39.30 0.27 19.83
CA GLY A 45 -38.93 1.11 20.97
C GLY A 45 -37.42 1.30 21.16
N GLU A 46 -36.59 0.68 20.33
CA GLU A 46 -35.14 0.91 20.28
C GLU A 46 -34.85 2.14 19.42
N VAL A 47 -33.95 3.00 19.92
CA VAL A 47 -33.51 4.20 19.19
C VAL A 47 -32.02 4.09 18.92
N LEU A 48 -31.66 3.98 17.64
CA LEU A 48 -30.30 4.16 17.19
C LEU A 48 -30.04 5.67 17.09
N SER A 49 -29.23 6.19 18.01
CA SER A 49 -28.92 7.64 18.08
C SER A 49 -28.07 8.13 16.91
N GLY A 50 -27.50 7.21 16.15
CA GLY A 50 -26.54 7.50 15.09
C GLY A 50 -26.88 6.84 13.75
N ASP A 51 -25.88 6.87 12.89
CA ASP A 51 -25.76 6.32 11.56
C ASP A 51 -25.70 4.79 11.56
N LEU A 52 -26.27 4.17 10.53
CA LEU A 52 -26.20 2.73 10.31
C LEU A 52 -25.52 2.42 8.97
N ALA A 53 -24.36 1.78 9.02
CA ALA A 53 -23.65 1.33 7.82
C ALA A 53 -23.65 -0.21 7.74
N ILE A 54 -24.12 -0.77 6.62
CA ILE A 54 -24.24 -2.21 6.39
C ILE A 54 -23.47 -2.57 5.12
N PHE A 55 -22.51 -3.48 5.24
CA PHE A 55 -21.70 -3.97 4.12
C PHE A 55 -21.94 -5.47 3.93
N GLY A 56 -22.63 -5.85 2.86
CA GLY A 56 -22.88 -7.24 2.46
C GLY A 56 -23.75 -8.04 3.43
N GLY A 57 -24.56 -7.36 4.25
CA GLY A 57 -25.38 -7.97 5.31
C GLY A 57 -26.87 -7.67 5.17
N SER A 58 -27.63 -7.84 6.25
CA SER A 58 -29.05 -7.46 6.32
C SER A 58 -29.31 -6.51 7.49
N ALA A 59 -30.27 -5.61 7.33
CA ALA A 59 -30.80 -4.83 8.45
C ALA A 59 -32.32 -4.80 8.44
N THR A 60 -32.91 -4.92 9.63
CA THR A 60 -34.35 -4.81 9.85
C THR A 60 -34.62 -3.72 10.87
N ILE A 61 -35.41 -2.73 10.51
CA ILE A 61 -35.90 -1.69 11.42
C ILE A 61 -37.36 -2.02 11.70
N GLU A 62 -37.64 -2.64 12.85
CA GLU A 62 -39.01 -3.05 13.22
C GLU A 62 -39.93 -1.84 13.42
N GLU A 63 -41.24 -2.09 13.34
CA GLU A 63 -42.26 -1.08 13.68
C GLU A 63 -41.98 -0.45 15.05
N GLY A 64 -41.97 0.89 15.14
CA GLY A 64 -41.64 1.63 16.36
C GLY A 64 -40.15 1.73 16.70
N GLY A 65 -39.26 1.11 15.91
CA GLY A 65 -37.82 1.36 15.93
C GLY A 65 -37.48 2.69 15.26
N VAL A 66 -36.50 3.42 15.80
CA VAL A 66 -36.11 4.74 15.29
C VAL A 66 -34.61 4.81 15.02
N VAL A 67 -34.24 5.20 13.80
CA VAL A 67 -32.87 5.59 13.45
C VAL A 67 -32.81 7.11 13.34
N ARG A 68 -31.90 7.74 14.10
CA ARG A 68 -31.75 9.20 14.12
C ARG A 68 -30.71 9.76 13.15
N GLY A 69 -29.89 8.89 12.57
CA GLY A 69 -28.94 9.24 11.52
C GLY A 69 -29.31 8.65 10.17
N ASP A 70 -28.32 8.58 9.29
CA ASP A 70 -28.52 8.06 7.94
C ASP A 70 -28.22 6.56 7.86
N ILE A 71 -28.82 5.89 6.87
CA ILE A 71 -28.63 4.47 6.62
C ILE A 71 -27.93 4.27 5.29
N VAL A 72 -26.79 3.59 5.33
CA VAL A 72 -26.07 3.17 4.11
C VAL A 72 -26.03 1.65 4.05
N SER A 73 -26.55 1.08 2.97
CA SER A 73 -26.48 -0.35 2.70
C SER A 73 -25.73 -0.62 1.40
N MET A 74 -24.71 -1.46 1.44
CA MET A 74 -23.90 -1.83 0.26
C MET A 74 -23.94 -3.34 0.05
N GLY A 75 -24.59 -3.79 -1.03
CA GLY A 75 -24.64 -5.20 -1.43
C GLY A 75 -25.45 -6.11 -0.49
N GLY A 76 -26.47 -5.57 0.20
CA GLY A 76 -27.23 -6.26 1.25
C GLY A 76 -28.75 -6.12 1.11
N SER A 77 -29.50 -6.53 2.14
CA SER A 77 -30.96 -6.35 2.21
C SER A 77 -31.35 -5.41 3.35
N LEU A 78 -32.17 -4.39 3.07
CA LEU A 78 -32.66 -3.43 4.06
C LEU A 78 -34.19 -3.50 4.13
N ASP A 79 -34.70 -3.90 5.28
CA ASP A 79 -36.14 -3.97 5.58
C ASP A 79 -36.50 -2.89 6.61
N VAL A 80 -37.43 -2.00 6.26
CA VAL A 80 -37.80 -0.85 7.08
C VAL A 80 -39.31 -0.88 7.34
N GLU A 81 -39.68 -1.12 8.59
CA GLU A 81 -41.04 -0.98 9.13
C GLU A 81 -41.16 0.23 10.07
N GLY A 82 -40.03 0.72 10.61
CA GLY A 82 -39.97 1.84 11.55
C GLY A 82 -39.72 3.22 10.93
N THR A 83 -39.12 4.12 11.73
CA THR A 83 -38.84 5.52 11.31
C THR A 83 -37.34 5.78 11.13
N VAL A 84 -36.97 6.38 10.01
CA VAL A 84 -35.62 6.84 9.69
C VAL A 84 -35.62 8.36 9.58
N ASN A 85 -34.95 9.03 10.51
CA ASN A 85 -34.82 10.50 10.56
C ASN A 85 -33.55 10.98 9.86
N GLY A 86 -33.33 10.49 8.64
CA GLY A 86 -32.15 10.78 7.83
C GLY A 86 -32.33 10.24 6.43
N ASP A 87 -31.22 10.19 5.70
CA ASP A 87 -31.16 9.72 4.33
C ASP A 87 -30.94 8.20 4.27
N ILE A 88 -31.45 7.56 3.22
CA ILE A 88 -31.21 6.15 2.93
C ILE A 88 -30.47 6.05 1.61
N ALA A 89 -29.24 5.55 1.65
CA ALA A 89 -28.43 5.29 0.46
C ALA A 89 -28.15 3.79 0.30
N VAL A 90 -28.58 3.22 -0.83
CA VAL A 90 -28.38 1.79 -1.11
C VAL A 90 -27.58 1.57 -2.39
N PHE A 91 -26.49 0.81 -2.26
CA PHE A 91 -25.52 0.49 -3.30
C PHE A 91 -25.56 -0.99 -3.64
N GLY A 92 -26.46 -1.37 -4.54
CA GLY A 92 -26.74 -2.77 -4.87
C GLY A 92 -27.38 -3.54 -3.69
N GLY A 93 -28.36 -4.39 -3.98
CA GLY A 93 -29.11 -5.10 -2.94
C GLY A 93 -30.63 -4.95 -3.07
N SER A 94 -31.36 -5.27 -2.00
CA SER A 94 -32.82 -5.09 -1.93
C SER A 94 -33.19 -4.12 -0.80
N VAL A 95 -34.18 -3.26 -1.06
CA VAL A 95 -34.77 -2.38 -0.06
C VAL A 95 -36.26 -2.61 -0.05
N ASP A 96 -36.81 -2.96 1.09
CA ASP A 96 -38.22 -3.21 1.29
C ASP A 96 -38.73 -2.21 2.34
N LEU A 97 -39.61 -1.28 1.92
CA LEU A 97 -40.27 -0.33 2.81
C LEU A 97 -41.69 -0.81 3.10
N ALA A 98 -41.97 -1.20 4.33
CA ALA A 98 -43.29 -1.65 4.75
C ALA A 98 -44.29 -0.48 4.89
N SER A 99 -45.57 -0.78 5.06
CA SER A 99 -46.63 0.23 5.10
C SER A 99 -46.57 1.20 6.28
N THR A 100 -45.74 0.91 7.29
CA THR A 100 -45.51 1.76 8.46
C THR A 100 -44.21 2.56 8.37
N ALA A 101 -43.42 2.36 7.30
CA ALA A 101 -42.13 2.98 7.11
C ALA A 101 -42.27 4.49 6.91
N LEU A 102 -41.49 5.25 7.68
CA LEU A 102 -41.37 6.71 7.53
C LEU A 102 -39.92 7.10 7.35
N VAL A 103 -39.58 7.61 6.17
CA VAL A 103 -38.26 8.16 5.84
C VAL A 103 -38.37 9.66 5.73
N THR A 104 -37.71 10.39 6.63
CA THR A 104 -37.81 11.86 6.65
C THR A 104 -36.88 12.51 5.63
N GLY A 105 -35.77 11.86 5.27
CA GLY A 105 -34.80 12.34 4.30
C GLY A 105 -34.99 11.79 2.89
N ASP A 106 -33.92 11.85 2.10
CA ASP A 106 -33.85 11.37 0.72
C ASP A 106 -33.62 9.85 0.67
N LEU A 107 -34.21 9.19 -0.33
CA LEU A 107 -33.93 7.79 -0.65
C LEU A 107 -33.20 7.70 -1.99
N VAL A 108 -31.95 7.28 -1.96
CA VAL A 108 -31.11 7.16 -3.15
C VAL A 108 -30.67 5.71 -3.33
N ARG A 109 -30.85 5.23 -4.55
CA ARG A 109 -30.61 3.84 -4.90
C ARG A 109 -29.73 3.71 -6.13
N PHE A 110 -28.70 2.87 -6.01
CA PHE A 110 -27.75 2.53 -7.06
C PHE A 110 -27.83 1.03 -7.38
N GLY A 111 -28.79 0.66 -8.22
CA GLY A 111 -29.01 -0.74 -8.64
C GLY A 111 -29.63 -1.64 -7.56
N GLY A 112 -30.14 -2.83 -7.94
CA GLY A 112 -30.78 -3.80 -7.03
C GLY A 112 -32.31 -3.96 -7.21
N SER A 113 -33.09 -4.15 -6.13
CA SER A 113 -34.56 -3.92 -6.07
C SER A 113 -34.96 -2.89 -5.00
N LEU A 114 -36.06 -2.17 -5.23
CA LEU A 114 -36.75 -1.33 -4.23
C LEU A 114 -38.24 -1.68 -4.29
N ASP A 115 -38.78 -2.14 -3.17
CA ASP A 115 -40.21 -2.36 -2.98
C ASP A 115 -40.73 -1.34 -1.94
N VAL A 116 -41.79 -0.64 -2.28
CA VAL A 116 -42.40 0.40 -1.45
C VAL A 116 -43.87 0.08 -1.28
N ALA A 117 -44.24 -0.33 -0.07
CA ALA A 117 -45.63 -0.65 0.23
C ALA A 117 -46.52 0.61 0.14
N PRO A 118 -47.82 0.48 -0.19
CA PRO A 118 -48.75 1.61 -0.37
C PRO A 118 -48.94 2.55 0.83
N GLY A 119 -48.42 2.21 2.01
CA GLY A 119 -48.45 3.05 3.21
C GLY A 119 -47.11 3.70 3.59
N ALA A 120 -46.02 3.33 2.92
CA ALA A 120 -44.70 3.89 3.21
C ALA A 120 -44.63 5.35 2.77
N GLU A 121 -44.09 6.22 3.64
CA GLU A 121 -43.93 7.65 3.36
C GLU A 121 -42.44 8.01 3.30
N VAL A 122 -41.99 8.50 2.13
CA VAL A 122 -40.69 9.13 1.95
C VAL A 122 -40.91 10.62 1.76
N ARG A 123 -40.51 11.44 2.73
CA ARG A 123 -40.73 12.89 2.70
C ARG A 123 -39.75 13.63 1.81
N GLY A 124 -38.55 13.07 1.62
CA GLY A 124 -37.56 13.59 0.69
C GLY A 124 -37.81 13.13 -0.75
N SER A 125 -36.77 13.26 -1.57
CA SER A 125 -36.75 12.82 -2.95
C SER A 125 -36.31 11.35 -3.07
N THR A 126 -36.98 10.60 -3.93
CA THR A 126 -36.56 9.24 -4.31
C THR A 126 -35.81 9.31 -5.64
N ARG A 127 -34.54 8.89 -5.67
CA ARG A 127 -33.69 8.96 -6.88
C ARG A 127 -33.06 7.61 -7.21
N GLU A 128 -33.12 7.25 -8.49
CA GLU A 128 -32.45 6.07 -9.05
C GLU A 128 -31.26 6.50 -9.91
N GLY A 129 -30.04 6.26 -9.41
CA GLY A 129 -28.79 6.65 -10.08
C GLY A 129 -28.53 8.16 -10.14
N GLY A 130 -27.27 8.58 -9.92
CA GLY A 130 -26.87 9.99 -9.99
C GLY A 130 -25.52 10.30 -9.33
N THR A 131 -25.05 11.54 -9.41
CA THR A 131 -23.91 12.04 -8.64
C THR A 131 -24.32 12.22 -7.19
N PHE A 132 -23.55 11.61 -6.29
CA PHE A 132 -23.77 11.55 -4.85
C PHE A 132 -23.41 12.89 -4.22
N ASP A 133 -24.36 13.59 -3.60
CA ASP A 133 -24.07 14.73 -2.72
C ASP A 133 -24.31 14.26 -1.28
N LEU A 134 -23.38 13.42 -0.79
CA LEU A 134 -23.44 12.95 0.60
C LEU A 134 -23.47 14.14 1.55
N PRO A 135 -24.30 14.09 2.60
CA PRO A 135 -24.07 14.89 3.79
C PRO A 135 -22.61 14.70 4.24
N GLY A 136 -21.88 15.80 4.45
CA GLY A 136 -20.43 15.82 4.63
C GLY A 136 -19.90 14.93 5.77
N MET A 137 -20.75 14.46 6.68
CA MET A 137 -20.40 13.53 7.76
C MET A 137 -20.05 12.10 7.29
N TRP A 138 -20.46 11.71 6.07
CA TRP A 138 -20.13 10.40 5.49
C TRP A 138 -18.85 10.42 4.65
N GLN A 139 -18.47 11.59 4.14
CA GLN A 139 -17.25 11.79 3.37
C GLN A 139 -16.02 11.58 4.28
N GLY A 140 -15.36 10.43 4.13
CA GLY A 140 -14.16 10.06 4.90
C GLY A 140 -14.40 9.13 6.11
N ARG A 141 -15.65 8.81 6.44
CA ARG A 141 -16.00 7.99 7.61
C ARG A 141 -16.21 6.51 7.28
N PHE A 142 -16.94 6.21 6.21
CA PHE A 142 -17.30 4.82 5.82
C PHE A 142 -16.99 4.48 4.36
N VAL A 143 -16.81 5.48 3.50
CA VAL A 143 -16.42 5.28 2.10
C VAL A 143 -14.94 5.62 1.96
N PRO A 144 -14.06 4.66 1.62
CA PRO A 144 -12.65 4.97 1.42
C PRO A 144 -12.48 5.90 0.21
N PRO A 145 -11.49 6.82 0.25
CA PRO A 145 -11.33 7.94 -0.69
C PRO A 145 -11.09 7.54 -2.16
N ILE A 146 -11.00 6.23 -2.44
CA ILE A 146 -10.88 5.62 -3.76
C ILE A 146 -12.22 5.49 -4.51
N PHE A 147 -13.37 5.58 -3.83
CA PHE A 147 -14.71 5.45 -4.44
C PHE A 147 -15.49 6.77 -4.53
N SER A 148 -14.90 7.90 -4.15
CA SER A 148 -15.50 9.23 -4.27
C SER A 148 -14.93 9.97 -5.49
N PRO A 149 -15.72 10.18 -6.57
CA PRO A 149 -15.32 11.08 -7.64
C PRO A 149 -15.41 12.51 -7.10
N SER A 150 -14.26 13.06 -6.72
CA SER A 150 -14.05 14.47 -6.39
C SER A 150 -15.10 15.08 -5.45
N ALA A 151 -15.16 14.62 -4.21
CA ALA A 151 -15.48 15.55 -3.13
C ALA A 151 -14.18 16.34 -2.86
N PRO A 152 -14.13 17.66 -3.09
CA PRO A 152 -13.00 18.44 -2.60
C PRO A 152 -12.94 18.14 -1.11
N SER A 153 -11.76 17.78 -0.62
CA SER A 153 -11.53 17.52 0.79
C SER A 153 -12.15 18.64 1.63
N GLN A 154 -13.38 18.43 2.08
CA GLN A 154 -13.97 19.23 3.14
C GLN A 154 -13.32 18.69 4.41
N LEU A 155 -12.03 19.07 4.53
CA LEU A 155 -11.46 19.48 5.80
C LEU A 155 -12.59 20.18 6.55
N PRO A 156 -12.94 19.78 7.78
CA PRO A 156 -14.00 20.41 8.54
C PRO A 156 -13.77 21.91 8.50
N PHE A 157 -14.55 22.62 7.68
CA PHE A 157 -14.41 24.06 7.43
C PHE A 157 -15.15 24.80 8.55
N GLU A 158 -14.87 24.36 9.76
CA GLU A 158 -15.38 24.88 11.00
C GLU A 158 -14.16 24.88 11.94
N GLN A 159 -13.68 26.10 12.19
CA GLN A 159 -12.93 26.55 13.37
C GLN A 159 -11.42 26.82 13.21
N SER A 160 -11.14 28.10 12.89
CA SER A 160 -9.90 28.89 13.04
C SER A 160 -8.74 28.65 12.04
N PRO A 161 -8.19 29.72 11.40
CA PRO A 161 -6.98 29.64 10.55
C PRO A 161 -5.76 29.00 11.25
N GLY A 162 -5.70 29.13 12.58
CA GLY A 162 -4.64 28.53 13.39
C GLY A 162 -4.66 27.00 13.40
N ARG A 163 -5.83 26.35 13.45
CA ARG A 163 -5.92 24.88 13.47
C ARG A 163 -5.55 24.26 12.12
N TRP A 164 -5.87 24.93 11.01
CA TRP A 164 -5.42 24.50 9.68
C TRP A 164 -3.89 24.60 9.54
N LEU A 165 -3.30 25.72 9.98
CA LEU A 165 -1.84 25.88 9.99
C LEU A 165 -1.17 24.82 10.87
N VAL A 166 -1.73 24.54 12.06
CA VAL A 166 -1.22 23.50 12.96
C VAL A 166 -1.40 22.11 12.35
N ALA A 167 -2.53 21.80 11.72
CA ALA A 167 -2.75 20.50 11.07
C ALA A 167 -1.85 20.31 9.85
N ALA A 168 -1.68 21.33 9.02
CA ALA A 168 -0.74 21.32 7.89
C ALA A 168 0.71 21.19 8.39
N PHE A 169 1.08 21.93 9.42
CA PHE A 169 2.38 21.83 10.06
C PHE A 169 2.63 20.43 10.64
N LEU A 170 1.65 19.84 11.33
CA LEU A 170 1.74 18.48 11.88
C LEU A 170 1.79 17.43 10.76
N ALA A 171 1.04 17.61 9.68
CA ALA A 171 1.09 16.72 8.51
C ALA A 171 2.48 16.77 7.84
N VAL A 172 3.04 17.97 7.67
CA VAL A 172 4.41 18.15 7.15
C VAL A 172 5.44 17.57 8.13
N LEU A 173 5.33 17.85 9.42
CA LEU A 173 6.22 17.31 10.46
C LEU A 173 6.19 15.78 10.45
N ARG A 174 5.01 15.19 10.28
CA ARG A 174 4.80 13.75 10.20
C ARG A 174 5.36 13.16 8.91
N ALA A 175 5.17 13.82 7.77
CA ALA A 175 5.76 13.44 6.50
C ALA A 175 7.29 13.45 6.57
N VAL A 176 7.87 14.49 7.17
CA VAL A 176 9.30 14.63 7.42
C VAL A 176 9.78 13.54 8.39
N ALA A 177 9.06 13.29 9.49
CA ALA A 177 9.40 12.24 10.45
C ALA A 177 9.35 10.84 9.81
N MET A 178 8.37 10.56 8.95
CA MET A 178 8.25 9.30 8.22
C MET A 178 9.39 9.13 7.21
N THR A 179 9.71 10.19 6.47
CA THR A 179 10.83 10.23 5.53
C THR A 179 12.16 10.04 6.25
N ALA A 180 12.35 10.70 7.38
CA ALA A 180 13.54 10.56 8.22
C ALA A 180 13.63 9.17 8.86
N GLY A 181 12.49 8.59 9.29
CA GLY A 181 12.41 7.23 9.82
C GLY A 181 12.77 6.18 8.77
N LEU A 182 12.22 6.27 7.56
CA LEU A 182 12.57 5.40 6.44
C LEU A 182 14.04 5.57 6.02
N GLY A 183 14.55 6.81 5.99
CA GLY A 183 15.96 7.09 5.73
C GLY A 183 16.90 6.52 6.81
N ALA A 184 16.52 6.63 8.09
CA ALA A 184 17.27 6.04 9.20
C ALA A 184 17.22 4.50 9.14
N LEU A 185 16.09 3.92 8.75
CA LEU A 185 15.97 2.47 8.52
C LEU A 185 16.87 2.03 7.37
N ALA A 186 16.89 2.77 6.26
CA ALA A 186 17.79 2.55 5.13
C ALA A 186 19.25 2.58 5.56
N LEU A 187 19.62 3.57 6.38
CA LEU A 187 20.96 3.71 6.97
C LEU A 187 21.35 2.47 7.77
N VAL A 188 20.48 2.02 8.67
CA VAL A 188 20.72 0.86 9.52
C VAL A 188 20.87 -0.42 8.69
N ILE A 189 19.99 -0.64 7.71
CA ILE A 189 20.04 -1.81 6.83
C ILE A 189 21.34 -1.80 6.00
N SER A 190 21.73 -0.63 5.47
CA SER A 190 22.97 -0.46 4.71
C SER A 190 24.22 -0.74 5.55
N LEU A 191 24.21 -0.39 6.83
CA LEU A 191 25.32 -0.70 7.76
C LEU A 191 25.40 -2.19 8.12
N ILE A 192 24.27 -2.90 8.18
CA ILE A 192 24.23 -4.32 8.54
C ILE A 192 24.59 -5.19 7.31
N TRP A 193 24.14 -4.80 6.11
CA TRP A 193 24.29 -5.62 4.91
C TRP A 193 24.62 -4.80 3.64
N PRO A 194 25.80 -4.16 3.56
CA PRO A 194 26.15 -3.24 2.46
C PRO A 194 26.21 -3.95 1.10
N GLY A 195 26.79 -5.16 1.06
CA GLY A 195 26.91 -5.94 -0.17
C GLY A 195 25.57 -6.43 -0.73
N GLY A 196 24.53 -6.54 0.08
CA GLY A 196 23.19 -6.94 -0.37
C GLY A 196 22.53 -5.83 -1.20
N ILE A 197 22.57 -4.59 -0.69
CA ILE A 197 21.95 -3.43 -1.34
C ILE A 197 22.63 -3.11 -2.68
N GLU A 198 23.95 -3.16 -2.75
CA GLU A 198 24.69 -2.93 -4.00
C GLU A 198 24.35 -3.98 -5.08
N ARG A 199 24.15 -5.24 -4.69
CA ARG A 199 23.79 -6.31 -5.63
C ARG A 199 22.37 -6.13 -6.15
N ILE A 200 21.43 -5.75 -5.28
CA ILE A 200 20.03 -5.47 -5.65
C ILE A 200 19.97 -4.24 -6.57
N GLY A 201 20.66 -3.16 -6.22
CA GLY A 201 20.72 -1.93 -7.02
C GLY A 201 21.33 -2.16 -8.41
N ARG A 202 22.43 -2.91 -8.50
CA ARG A 202 23.06 -3.25 -9.79
C ARG A 202 22.19 -4.14 -10.68
N ALA A 203 21.38 -5.02 -10.10
CA ALA A 203 20.43 -5.83 -10.87
C ALA A 203 19.31 -4.97 -11.46
N GLY A 204 18.79 -4.01 -10.68
CA GLY A 204 17.82 -3.03 -11.15
C GLY A 204 18.37 -2.13 -12.29
N GLU A 205 19.64 -1.71 -12.19
CA GLU A 205 20.32 -0.93 -13.23
C GLU A 205 20.47 -1.69 -14.55
N LYS A 206 20.87 -2.97 -14.48
CA LYS A 206 21.18 -3.77 -15.67
C LYS A 206 19.94 -4.26 -16.40
N THR A 207 18.85 -4.53 -15.69
CA THR A 207 17.64 -5.12 -16.28
C THR A 207 16.35 -4.48 -15.72
N PRO A 208 16.09 -3.19 -15.98
CA PRO A 208 14.98 -2.46 -15.37
C PRO A 208 13.60 -2.99 -15.78
N PHE A 209 13.43 -3.36 -17.05
CA PHE A 209 12.15 -3.88 -17.56
C PHE A 209 11.80 -5.26 -16.96
N MET A 210 12.81 -6.13 -16.81
CA MET A 210 12.62 -7.44 -16.17
C MET A 210 12.35 -7.33 -14.67
N ALA A 211 13.01 -6.38 -13.98
CA ALA A 211 12.71 -6.09 -12.58
C ALA A 211 11.25 -5.64 -12.42
N LEU A 212 10.77 -4.70 -13.25
CA LEU A 212 9.36 -4.29 -13.21
C LEU A 212 8.40 -5.45 -13.47
N ALA A 213 8.64 -6.27 -14.49
CA ALA A 213 7.77 -7.40 -14.83
C ALA A 213 7.71 -8.45 -13.71
N VAL A 214 8.87 -8.84 -13.17
CA VAL A 214 8.93 -9.82 -12.07
C VAL A 214 8.32 -9.26 -10.79
N GLY A 215 8.50 -7.96 -10.51
CA GLY A 215 7.90 -7.30 -9.36
C GLY A 215 6.37 -7.23 -9.43
N ALA A 216 5.83 -6.84 -10.58
CA ALA A 216 4.38 -6.83 -10.80
C ALA A 216 3.78 -8.24 -10.68
N LEU A 217 4.45 -9.25 -11.24
CA LEU A 217 4.06 -10.65 -11.09
C LEU A 217 4.13 -11.11 -9.62
N THR A 218 5.15 -10.69 -8.87
CA THR A 218 5.32 -11.01 -7.45
C THR A 218 4.19 -10.42 -6.62
N TRP A 219 3.75 -9.20 -6.92
CA TRP A 219 2.58 -8.58 -6.27
C TRP A 219 1.29 -9.32 -6.59
N LEU A 220 1.06 -9.64 -7.86
CA LEU A 220 -0.15 -10.33 -8.30
C LEU A 220 -0.25 -11.73 -7.69
N VAL A 221 0.82 -12.52 -7.78
CA VAL A 221 0.88 -13.87 -7.20
C VAL A 221 0.89 -13.81 -5.67
N GLY A 222 1.64 -12.88 -5.09
CA GLY A 222 1.71 -12.70 -3.64
C GLY A 222 0.35 -12.36 -3.03
N LEU A 223 -0.38 -11.40 -3.61
CA LEU A 223 -1.71 -11.01 -3.14
C LEU A 223 -2.71 -12.15 -3.32
N ALA A 224 -2.68 -12.85 -4.45
CA ALA A 224 -3.53 -14.02 -4.68
C ALA A 224 -3.26 -15.14 -3.66
N LEU A 225 -1.99 -15.43 -3.36
CA LEU A 225 -1.60 -16.40 -2.35
C LEU A 225 -2.02 -15.98 -0.94
N VAL A 226 -1.90 -14.70 -0.58
CA VAL A 226 -2.42 -14.19 0.70
C VAL A 226 -3.93 -14.36 0.77
N ALA A 227 -4.67 -14.05 -0.30
CA ALA A 227 -6.13 -14.20 -0.33
C ALA A 227 -6.55 -15.67 -0.18
N ILE A 228 -5.91 -16.58 -0.93
CA ILE A 228 -6.16 -18.03 -0.83
C ILE A 228 -5.80 -18.54 0.56
N ALA A 229 -4.64 -18.16 1.08
CA ALA A 229 -4.16 -18.59 2.39
C ALA A 229 -5.04 -18.05 3.53
N ALA A 230 -5.61 -16.85 3.38
CA ALA A 230 -6.55 -16.25 4.34
C ALA A 230 -7.90 -16.99 4.37
N ILE A 231 -8.37 -17.51 3.23
CA ILE A 231 -9.60 -18.32 3.16
C ILE A 231 -9.40 -19.66 3.88
N THR A 232 -8.21 -20.26 3.78
CA THR A 232 -7.86 -21.46 4.54
C THR A 232 -7.40 -21.10 5.96
N ILE A 233 -8.31 -21.17 6.94
CA ILE A 233 -8.05 -20.90 8.37
C ILE A 233 -6.79 -21.63 8.90
N CYS A 234 -6.44 -22.81 8.37
CA CYS A 234 -5.23 -23.56 8.73
C CYS A 234 -3.90 -22.91 8.28
N LEU A 235 -3.89 -22.08 7.24
CA LEU A 235 -2.69 -21.45 6.69
C LEU A 235 -2.49 -20.01 7.17
N LEU A 236 -3.31 -19.51 8.10
CA LEU A 236 -3.18 -18.19 8.69
C LEU A 236 -1.75 -17.83 9.16
N PRO A 237 -1.00 -18.71 9.88
CA PRO A 237 0.37 -18.38 10.27
C PRO A 237 1.31 -18.21 9.07
N LEU A 238 1.09 -18.96 7.99
CA LEU A 238 1.85 -18.84 6.75
C LEU A 238 1.47 -17.57 5.97
N ALA A 239 0.19 -17.19 5.98
CA ALA A 239 -0.30 -15.96 5.37
C ALA A 239 0.32 -14.72 6.03
N ILE A 240 0.36 -14.69 7.37
CA ILE A 240 0.99 -13.60 8.14
C ILE A 240 2.49 -13.52 7.83
N LEU A 241 3.18 -14.66 7.77
CA LEU A 241 4.60 -14.70 7.44
C LEU A 241 4.87 -14.17 6.01
N LEU A 242 4.05 -14.59 5.04
CA LEU A 242 4.19 -14.15 3.65
C LEU A 242 3.88 -12.65 3.49
N ALA A 243 2.86 -12.15 4.19
CA ALA A 243 2.55 -10.72 4.25
C ALA A 243 3.71 -9.91 4.86
N LEU A 244 4.32 -10.40 5.95
CA LEU A 244 5.48 -9.75 6.57
C LEU A 244 6.67 -9.66 5.61
N VAL A 245 6.93 -10.73 4.85
CA VAL A 245 7.99 -10.73 3.83
C VAL A 245 7.69 -9.75 2.70
N LEU A 246 6.45 -9.67 2.23
CA LEU A 246 6.04 -8.71 1.21
C LEU A 246 6.18 -7.27 1.70
N VAL A 247 5.80 -6.98 2.95
CA VAL A 247 5.98 -5.66 3.57
C VAL A 247 7.46 -5.31 3.69
N ALA A 248 8.30 -6.25 4.15
CA ALA A 248 9.74 -6.03 4.22
C ALA A 248 10.34 -5.77 2.82
N ALA A 249 9.91 -6.53 1.81
CA ALA A 249 10.34 -6.32 0.42
C ALA A 249 9.87 -4.96 -0.10
N ALA A 250 8.63 -4.56 0.19
CA ALA A 250 8.12 -3.24 -0.17
C ALA A 250 8.96 -2.13 0.47
N ILE A 251 9.28 -2.22 1.76
CA ILE A 251 10.15 -1.24 2.44
C ILE A 251 11.54 -1.20 1.78
N LEU A 252 12.15 -2.36 1.51
CA LEU A 252 13.44 -2.44 0.82
C LEU A 252 13.38 -1.88 -0.61
N SER A 253 12.22 -1.94 -1.26
CA SER A 253 12.01 -1.41 -2.61
C SER A 253 12.22 0.09 -2.67
N TRP A 254 11.67 0.81 -1.68
CA TRP A 254 11.86 2.26 -1.55
C TRP A 254 13.34 2.63 -1.37
N ILE A 255 14.06 1.85 -0.56
CA ILE A 255 15.48 2.07 -0.26
C ILE A 255 16.36 1.84 -1.50
N VAL A 256 16.11 0.75 -2.24
CA VAL A 256 16.84 0.39 -3.46
C VAL A 256 16.62 1.43 -4.55
N THR A 257 15.37 1.87 -4.72
CA THR A 257 15.03 2.93 -5.67
C THR A 257 15.69 4.24 -5.27
N GLY A 258 15.68 4.56 -3.97
CA GLY A 258 16.43 5.68 -3.40
C GLY A 258 17.91 5.63 -3.75
N TRP A 259 18.61 4.51 -3.54
CA TRP A 259 20.02 4.37 -3.87
C TRP A 259 20.32 4.65 -5.35
N TRP A 260 19.49 4.15 -6.27
CA TRP A 260 19.65 4.40 -7.72
C TRP A 260 19.56 5.89 -8.07
N VAL A 261 18.55 6.58 -7.53
CA VAL A 261 18.34 8.01 -7.75
C VAL A 261 19.46 8.83 -7.08
N GLY A 262 19.83 8.46 -5.85
CA GLY A 262 20.89 9.12 -5.09
C GLY A 262 22.25 9.04 -5.78
N ARG A 263 22.63 7.88 -6.30
CA ARG A 263 23.89 7.69 -7.04
C ARG A 263 23.94 8.50 -8.33
N LYS A 264 22.84 8.56 -9.10
CA LYS A 264 22.77 9.42 -10.30
C LYS A 264 22.89 10.90 -9.97
N LEU A 265 22.27 11.35 -8.88
CA LEU A 265 22.33 12.74 -8.46
C LEU A 265 23.71 13.13 -7.91
N LEU A 266 24.31 12.28 -7.08
CA LEU A 266 25.64 12.54 -6.49
C LEU A 266 26.76 12.48 -7.55
N ALA A 267 26.60 11.66 -8.58
CA ALA A 267 27.49 11.66 -9.75
C ALA A 267 27.42 12.98 -10.54
N LEU A 268 26.23 13.61 -10.66
CA LEU A 268 26.07 14.91 -11.29
C LEU A 268 26.66 16.07 -10.46
N LEU A 269 26.72 15.90 -9.15
CA LEU A 269 27.29 16.87 -8.22
C LEU A 269 28.81 16.74 -8.05
N ASN A 270 29.46 15.84 -8.80
CA ASN A 270 30.91 15.66 -8.85
C ASN A 270 31.58 15.48 -7.47
N LEU A 271 30.86 14.86 -6.53
CA LEU A 271 31.37 14.59 -5.19
C LEU A 271 32.30 13.37 -5.25
N ASP A 272 33.58 13.59 -4.95
CA ASP A 272 34.58 12.52 -4.87
C ASP A 272 34.31 11.62 -3.65
N ARG A 273 33.92 10.36 -3.92
CA ARG A 273 33.71 9.26 -2.94
C ARG A 273 32.56 9.43 -1.93
N PRO A 274 31.28 9.51 -2.35
CA PRO A 274 30.19 9.31 -1.43
C PRO A 274 30.20 7.86 -0.90
N THR A 275 29.96 7.69 0.40
CA THR A 275 29.79 6.36 1.00
C THR A 275 28.43 5.78 0.56
N THR A 276 28.33 4.46 0.31
CA THR A 276 27.09 3.76 -0.09
C THR A 276 25.89 4.12 0.80
N VAL A 277 26.17 4.44 2.05
CA VAL A 277 25.22 4.87 3.08
C VAL A 277 24.66 6.28 2.80
N LEU A 278 25.50 7.22 2.37
CA LEU A 278 25.10 8.59 2.02
C LEU A 278 24.23 8.60 0.75
N GLU A 279 24.60 7.81 -0.26
CA GLU A 279 23.84 7.68 -1.52
C GLU A 279 22.43 7.16 -1.28
N ALA A 280 22.30 6.08 -0.49
CA ALA A 280 21.00 5.48 -0.16
C ALA A 280 20.12 6.44 0.66
N THR A 281 20.71 7.19 1.60
CA THR A 281 19.95 8.08 2.48
C THR A 281 19.42 9.30 1.73
N ILE A 282 20.28 10.02 1.00
CA ILE A 282 19.88 11.22 0.23
C ILE A 282 18.86 10.85 -0.84
N GLY A 283 19.10 9.74 -1.55
CA GLY A 283 18.21 9.29 -2.60
C GLY A 283 16.85 8.82 -2.09
N THR A 284 16.79 8.13 -0.95
CA THR A 284 15.51 7.71 -0.34
C THR A 284 14.71 8.93 0.14
N VAL A 285 15.37 9.91 0.78
CA VAL A 285 14.73 11.17 1.21
C VAL A 285 14.16 11.94 0.01
N LEU A 286 14.88 11.97 -1.11
CA LEU A 286 14.43 12.65 -2.32
C LEU A 286 13.26 11.92 -2.99
N VAL A 287 13.32 10.59 -3.12
CA VAL A 287 12.22 9.79 -3.69
C VAL A 287 10.95 9.93 -2.88
N VAL A 288 11.05 9.90 -1.55
CA VAL A 288 9.90 10.10 -0.66
C VAL A 288 9.42 11.56 -0.68
N GLY A 289 10.33 12.53 -0.76
CA GLY A 289 9.97 13.94 -0.92
C GLY A 289 9.22 14.23 -2.22
N VAL A 290 9.65 13.63 -3.32
CA VAL A 290 8.95 13.69 -4.62
C VAL A 290 7.61 12.96 -4.54
N TYR A 291 7.53 11.82 -3.86
CA TYR A 291 6.27 11.11 -3.63
C TYR A 291 5.24 11.98 -2.91
N PHE A 292 5.64 12.67 -1.83
CA PHE A 292 4.76 13.62 -1.14
C PHE A 292 4.33 14.81 -2.00
N LEU A 293 5.20 15.27 -2.92
CA LEU A 293 4.88 16.37 -3.84
C LEU A 293 3.93 15.91 -4.97
N VAL A 294 4.10 14.69 -5.45
CA VAL A 294 3.28 14.07 -6.53
C VAL A 294 1.93 13.58 -6.00
N GLY A 295 1.83 13.26 -4.71
CA GLY A 295 0.59 12.84 -4.02
C GLY A 295 -0.55 13.87 -4.05
N ILE A 296 -0.30 15.08 -4.58
CA ILE A 296 -1.34 16.07 -4.91
C ILE A 296 -2.27 15.55 -6.03
N LEU A 297 -1.80 14.64 -6.89
CA LEU A 297 -2.60 13.99 -7.94
C LEU A 297 -2.90 12.52 -7.56
N PRO A 298 -4.13 12.19 -7.11
CA PRO A 298 -4.46 10.86 -6.55
C PRO A 298 -4.26 9.69 -7.53
N CYS A 299 -4.42 9.92 -8.84
CA CYS A 299 -4.19 8.89 -9.86
C CYS A 299 -2.69 8.64 -10.13
N VAL A 300 -1.86 9.66 -9.97
CA VAL A 300 -0.42 9.58 -10.25
C VAL A 300 0.31 8.91 -9.08
N ASP A 301 -0.17 9.13 -7.85
CA ASP A 301 0.37 8.51 -6.65
C ASP A 301 0.36 6.98 -6.70
N PHE A 302 -0.78 6.39 -7.06
CA PHE A 302 -0.92 4.94 -7.18
C PHE A 302 -0.01 4.36 -8.26
N ILE A 303 0.05 5.00 -9.44
CA ILE A 303 0.88 4.53 -10.56
C ILE A 303 2.36 4.63 -10.19
N TYR A 304 2.79 5.76 -9.63
CA TYR A 304 4.18 5.97 -9.21
C TYR A 304 4.58 5.01 -8.10
N GLY A 305 3.74 4.86 -7.06
CA GLY A 305 3.96 3.92 -5.97
C GLY A 305 4.03 2.47 -6.46
N ALA A 306 3.14 2.07 -7.37
CA ALA A 306 3.13 0.74 -7.97
C ALA A 306 4.39 0.47 -8.81
N LEU A 307 4.86 1.46 -9.58
CA LEU A 307 6.08 1.34 -10.38
C LEU A 307 7.33 1.22 -9.49
N VAL A 308 7.46 2.07 -8.48
CA VAL A 308 8.59 2.05 -7.53
C VAL A 308 8.60 0.74 -6.72
N ALA A 309 7.44 0.32 -6.21
CA ALA A 309 7.30 -0.92 -5.46
C ALA A 309 7.59 -2.14 -6.35
N SER A 310 7.06 -2.18 -7.58
CA SER A 310 7.31 -3.30 -8.50
C SER A 310 8.79 -3.37 -8.88
N PHE A 311 9.42 -2.24 -9.20
CA PHE A 311 10.84 -2.23 -9.55
C PHE A 311 11.72 -2.79 -8.41
N GLY A 312 11.49 -2.32 -7.18
CA GLY A 312 12.28 -2.76 -6.03
C GLY A 312 12.00 -4.21 -5.64
N VAL A 313 10.74 -4.66 -5.61
CA VAL A 313 10.39 -6.06 -5.30
C VAL A 313 10.97 -7.00 -6.35
N GLY A 314 10.93 -6.61 -7.62
CA GLY A 314 11.51 -7.40 -8.71
C GLY A 314 13.03 -7.50 -8.64
N ALA A 315 13.72 -6.43 -8.29
CA ALA A 315 15.18 -6.46 -8.08
C ALA A 315 15.57 -7.36 -6.90
N ILE A 316 14.78 -7.35 -5.82
CA ILE A 316 14.94 -8.24 -4.66
C ILE A 316 14.72 -9.70 -5.07
N ALA A 317 13.66 -9.98 -5.85
CA ALA A 317 13.34 -11.32 -6.33
C ALA A 317 14.44 -11.89 -7.25
N LEU A 318 14.91 -11.10 -8.23
CA LEU A 318 15.95 -11.50 -9.18
C LEU A 318 17.29 -11.81 -8.51
N THR A 319 17.63 -11.09 -7.44
CA THR A 319 18.88 -11.29 -6.68
C THR A 319 18.74 -12.25 -5.50
N ARG A 320 17.53 -12.81 -5.29
CA ARG A 320 17.19 -13.63 -4.11
C ARG A 320 17.59 -12.93 -2.81
N PHE A 321 17.03 -11.74 -2.58
CA PHE A 321 17.38 -10.86 -1.46
C PHE A 321 18.85 -10.44 -1.44
N GLY A 322 19.46 -10.16 -2.60
CA GLY A 322 20.87 -9.74 -2.68
C GLY A 322 21.90 -10.85 -2.41
N THR A 323 21.47 -12.11 -2.29
CA THR A 323 22.38 -13.25 -2.06
C THR A 323 23.11 -13.68 -3.33
N ARG A 324 22.53 -13.46 -4.52
CA ARG A 324 23.14 -13.80 -5.81
C ARG A 324 23.27 -12.58 -6.73
N PRO A 325 24.40 -12.45 -7.46
CA PRO A 325 24.52 -11.43 -8.50
C PRO A 325 23.57 -11.76 -9.66
N TYR A 326 22.93 -10.74 -10.20
CA TYR A 326 22.08 -10.84 -11.37
C TYR A 326 22.43 -9.71 -12.37
N PRO A 327 22.53 -9.98 -13.69
CA PRO A 327 22.43 -11.29 -14.34
C PRO A 327 23.57 -12.26 -13.94
N PRO A 328 23.37 -13.58 -14.07
CA PRO A 328 24.38 -14.57 -13.71
C PRO A 328 25.70 -14.27 -14.43
N PRO A 329 26.86 -14.46 -13.77
CA PRO A 329 28.14 -14.43 -14.49
C PRO A 329 28.05 -15.39 -15.67
N PRO A 330 28.61 -15.05 -16.85
CA PRO A 330 28.77 -16.03 -17.92
C PRO A 330 29.41 -17.26 -17.30
N LEU A 331 28.77 -18.44 -17.47
CA LEU A 331 29.37 -19.71 -17.08
C LEU A 331 30.79 -19.67 -17.63
N ALA A 332 31.80 -19.73 -16.75
CA ALA A 332 33.16 -19.94 -17.19
C ALA A 332 33.06 -21.17 -18.10
N ALA A 333 33.34 -20.98 -19.39
CA ALA A 333 33.38 -22.09 -20.32
C ALA A 333 34.26 -23.13 -19.64
N THR A 334 33.67 -24.28 -19.30
CA THR A 334 34.48 -25.45 -18.98
C THR A 334 35.49 -25.51 -20.12
N PRO A 335 36.81 -25.50 -19.85
CA PRO A 335 37.78 -25.69 -20.91
C PRO A 335 37.51 -27.08 -21.49
N VAL A 336 36.70 -27.11 -22.55
CA VAL A 336 36.53 -28.26 -23.41
C VAL A 336 37.84 -28.33 -24.20
N ASP A 337 38.60 -29.37 -23.91
CA ASP A 337 39.79 -29.80 -24.64
C ASP A 337 40.97 -28.82 -24.69
N ALA A 338 41.70 -28.72 -23.58
CA ALA A 338 43.16 -28.75 -23.71
C ALA A 338 43.56 -30.20 -24.02
N ALA A 339 43.47 -30.57 -25.30
CA ALA A 339 44.14 -31.76 -25.82
C ALA A 339 45.60 -31.75 -25.35
N PRO A 340 46.17 -32.87 -24.86
CA PRO A 340 47.54 -32.88 -24.37
C PRO A 340 48.49 -32.57 -25.55
N ALA A 341 49.08 -31.38 -25.52
CA ALA A 341 50.13 -31.03 -26.47
C ALA A 341 51.31 -32.00 -26.28
N LEU A 342 51.59 -32.77 -27.33
CA LEU A 342 52.74 -33.66 -27.45
C LEU A 342 54.05 -32.93 -27.05
N PRO A 343 54.98 -33.59 -26.35
CA PRO A 343 56.24 -32.97 -25.95
C PRO A 343 57.06 -32.62 -27.19
N ALA A 344 57.44 -31.34 -27.28
CA ALA A 344 58.26 -30.79 -28.35
C ALA A 344 59.60 -31.55 -28.45
N GLY A 345 59.86 -32.08 -29.65
CA GLY A 345 61.12 -32.71 -30.00
C GLY A 345 62.30 -31.77 -29.76
N GLN A 346 63.29 -32.31 -29.06
CA GLN A 346 64.59 -31.71 -28.84
C GLN A 346 65.26 -31.46 -30.20
N SER A 347 65.51 -30.20 -30.53
CA SER A 347 66.36 -29.81 -31.65
C SER A 347 67.56 -29.07 -31.11
N THR A 348 68.62 -29.81 -30.77
CA THR A 348 70.02 -29.34 -30.86
C THR A 348 70.98 -30.54 -30.69
N ALA A 349 71.54 -31.01 -31.79
CA ALA A 349 72.85 -31.66 -31.80
C ALA A 349 73.49 -31.47 -33.17
N VAL A 350 74.34 -30.44 -33.24
CA VAL A 350 75.34 -30.22 -34.28
C VAL A 350 76.38 -31.33 -34.21
N VAL A 351 76.66 -32.03 -35.31
CA VAL A 351 77.96 -32.68 -35.57
C VAL A 351 78.26 -32.58 -37.08
N PRO A 352 79.48 -32.15 -37.47
CA PRO A 352 79.88 -31.87 -38.86
C PRO A 352 80.45 -33.12 -39.56
N GLY A 353 80.53 -33.09 -40.89
CA GLY A 353 81.22 -34.13 -41.65
C GLY A 353 81.28 -33.86 -43.15
N ASP A 354 82.46 -33.40 -43.56
CA ASP A 354 83.26 -33.89 -44.69
C ASP A 354 82.72 -33.84 -46.13
N ASP A 355 83.45 -33.05 -46.94
CA ASP A 355 83.83 -33.30 -48.34
C ASP A 355 84.07 -34.80 -48.61
N PRO A 356 83.82 -35.31 -49.84
CA PRO A 356 84.89 -35.22 -50.84
C PRO A 356 84.47 -35.12 -52.33
N ASP A 357 85.44 -34.61 -53.09
CA ASP A 357 85.79 -34.84 -54.51
C ASP A 357 84.81 -34.48 -55.65
#